data_AF-A0A017TAB5-F1
#
_entry.id   AF-A0A017TAB5-F1
#
_cell.length_a   1.000
_cell.length_b   1.000
_cell.length_c   1.000
_cell.angle_alpha   90.00
_cell.angle_beta   90.00
_cell.angle_gamma   90.00
#
_symmetry.space_group_name_H-M   'P 1'
#
loop_
_entity.id
_entity.type
_entity.pdbx_description
1 polymer ?
#
loop_
_entity_poly.entity_id
_entity_poly.type
_entity_poly.pdbx_seq_one_letter_code
_entity_poly.pdbx_strand_id
1 'polypeptide(L)'
;MPKGTMPSLRLAALPLMFGALTAPAMLSGCDGENPLGNIAEQCGLTCSGGGVLEGRANISGTASIDAFFGAVVDFTGAANGVTANVRTQLDAMAASLGLEAGAPAADIRAALEAKISANVSGGLTVKAEPPRCEASVEVTASAAASCDVNVDPGSVEVRCEGSCTIDASAQADCSANGTLTCKGQAPNLECEGKCTGDCDLEVAAQCEGTCRGTCNGECSVRDSAGNCKGTCSGTCEGTCELTAGGSCTGKCEGSCEYTPPSGSCSANAEVRCEASAQANVQCKGGCDGKVTPPSVSAECKASVEAKAEASVECKPPSLEVSWQFAAGVNADAQADFRAWVGNFKGQFSALLAAFAKAEILVDTGANLIGAADGAVKGVVDNLSASADLKASIGAGCALAELPNVATAINGAAGGLQESVSAVVEIQGAVGM
;
A
#
# COMPACT_ATOMS: atom_id res chain seq x y z
N MET A 1 5.93 -5.87 25.76
CA MET A 1 5.58 -4.71 24.90
C MET A 1 6.85 -4.28 24.17
N PRO A 2 7.13 -4.82 22.98
CA PRO A 2 8.34 -4.45 22.26
C PRO A 2 8.14 -3.04 21.68
N LYS A 3 9.13 -2.18 21.89
CA LYS A 3 9.23 -0.88 21.23
C LYS A 3 9.34 -1.14 19.73
N GLY A 4 8.28 -0.87 18.98
CA GLY A 4 8.32 -0.79 17.52
C GLY A 4 9.14 0.43 17.14
N THR A 5 10.45 0.25 17.02
CA THR A 5 11.31 1.18 16.29
C THR A 5 10.74 1.31 14.89
N MET A 6 10.30 2.51 14.51
CA MET A 6 10.14 2.90 13.11
C MET A 6 11.35 2.36 12.34
N PRO A 7 11.15 1.63 11.22
CA PRO A 7 12.26 1.17 10.42
C PRO A 7 13.06 2.41 10.03
N SER A 8 14.31 2.48 10.50
CA SER A 8 15.20 3.59 10.17
C SER A 8 15.30 3.67 8.67
N LEU A 9 14.84 4.80 8.13
CA LEU A 9 14.96 5.24 6.74
C LEU A 9 16.39 4.97 6.26
N ARG A 10 16.63 3.81 5.66
CA ARG A 10 17.87 3.54 4.95
C ARG A 10 17.61 3.95 3.52
N LEU A 11 17.84 5.24 3.24
CA LEU A 11 18.25 5.68 1.90
C LEU A 11 19.55 4.92 1.57
N ALA A 12 19.43 3.67 1.15
CA ALA A 12 20.48 3.00 0.45
C ALA A 12 20.51 3.67 -0.92
N ALA A 13 21.43 4.60 -1.10
CA ALA A 13 21.80 5.09 -2.41
C ALA A 13 22.19 3.87 -3.25
N LEU A 14 21.25 3.36 -4.06
CA LEU A 14 21.50 2.29 -5.01
C LEU A 14 22.50 2.87 -6.01
N PRO A 15 23.73 2.32 -6.11
CA PRO A 15 24.60 2.72 -7.20
C PRO A 15 23.90 2.33 -8.50
N LEU A 16 23.55 3.33 -9.32
CA LEU A 16 23.22 3.19 -10.74
C LEU A 16 24.43 2.55 -11.45
N MET A 17 24.59 1.25 -11.26
CA MET A 17 25.55 0.44 -12.00
C MET A 17 24.92 0.20 -13.37
N PHE A 18 25.28 1.07 -14.32
CA PHE A 18 25.25 0.76 -15.74
C PHE A 18 26.18 -0.44 -16.01
N GLY A 19 25.72 -1.62 -15.63
CA GLY A 19 26.29 -2.89 -16.09
C GLY A 19 25.85 -3.06 -17.53
N ALA A 20 26.67 -2.56 -18.46
CA ALA A 20 26.51 -2.90 -19.87
C ALA A 20 26.64 -4.43 -20.00
N LEU A 21 25.50 -5.12 -20.05
CA LEU A 21 25.41 -6.47 -20.56
C LEU A 21 25.80 -6.42 -22.03
N THR A 22 27.10 -6.54 -22.31
CA THR A 22 27.60 -6.86 -23.64
C THR A 22 27.32 -8.33 -23.89
N ALA A 23 26.07 -8.63 -24.25
CA ALA A 23 25.72 -9.91 -24.84
C ALA A 23 26.60 -10.11 -26.09
N PRO A 24 27.24 -11.28 -26.26
CA PRO A 24 27.95 -11.58 -27.50
C PRO A 24 26.93 -11.55 -28.65
N ALA A 25 27.20 -10.68 -29.62
CA ALA A 25 26.44 -10.55 -30.85
C ALA A 25 26.47 -11.88 -31.63
N MET A 26 25.51 -12.76 -31.37
CA MET A 26 25.27 -14.02 -32.09
C MET A 26 23.76 -14.32 -32.20
N LEU A 27 22.90 -13.29 -32.38
CA LEU A 27 21.49 -13.50 -32.72
C LEU A 27 21.02 -12.43 -33.73
N SER A 28 21.69 -12.35 -34.89
CA SER A 28 21.19 -11.61 -36.06
C SER A 28 20.03 -12.33 -36.77
N GLY A 29 19.21 -13.09 -36.04
CA GLY A 29 18.19 -13.99 -36.58
C GLY A 29 16.74 -13.52 -36.42
N CYS A 30 16.48 -12.44 -35.68
CA CYS A 30 15.10 -11.97 -35.43
C CYS A 30 14.72 -10.70 -36.20
N ASP A 31 15.66 -10.04 -36.90
CA ASP A 31 15.41 -8.81 -37.68
C ASP A 31 15.92 -8.87 -39.14
N GLY A 32 16.37 -10.05 -39.60
CA GLY A 32 16.74 -10.29 -41.00
C GLY A 32 15.76 -11.26 -41.65
N GLU A 33 15.39 -11.00 -42.90
CA GLU A 33 14.48 -11.81 -43.74
C GLU A 33 14.38 -13.27 -43.26
N ASN A 34 13.26 -13.58 -42.61
CA ASN A 34 13.02 -14.86 -41.97
C ASN A 34 13.23 -15.98 -43.02
N PRO A 35 14.12 -16.97 -42.81
CA PRO A 35 14.32 -18.06 -43.78
C PRO A 35 13.04 -18.90 -44.01
N LEU A 36 12.02 -18.70 -43.17
CA LEU A 36 10.69 -19.29 -43.28
C LEU A 36 9.68 -18.40 -44.05
N GLY A 37 10.00 -17.14 -44.37
CA GLY A 37 9.11 -16.21 -45.06
C GLY A 37 7.71 -16.13 -44.43
N ASN A 38 6.67 -16.01 -45.26
CA ASN A 38 5.26 -15.96 -44.83
C ASN A 38 4.78 -17.23 -44.11
N ILE A 39 5.53 -18.34 -44.14
CA ILE A 39 5.17 -19.58 -43.44
C ILE A 39 5.32 -19.38 -41.93
N ALA A 40 6.25 -18.54 -41.48
CA ALA A 40 6.36 -18.22 -40.05
C ALA A 40 5.11 -17.49 -39.54
N GLU A 41 4.59 -16.52 -40.29
CA GLU A 41 3.32 -15.84 -39.94
C GLU A 41 2.13 -16.80 -40.00
N GLN A 42 2.05 -17.66 -41.02
CA GLN A 42 0.97 -18.64 -41.16
C GLN A 42 1.01 -19.73 -40.07
N CYS A 43 2.19 -20.04 -39.53
CA CYS A 43 2.38 -21.01 -38.46
C CYS A 43 2.42 -20.37 -37.05
N GLY A 44 2.25 -19.05 -36.93
CA GLY A 44 2.29 -18.33 -35.64
C GLY A 44 3.67 -18.39 -34.97
N LEU A 45 4.74 -18.45 -35.78
CA LEU A 45 6.15 -18.52 -35.38
C LEU A 45 6.84 -17.15 -35.51
N THR A 46 6.10 -16.08 -35.24
CA THR A 46 6.61 -14.71 -35.22
C THR A 46 6.46 -14.15 -33.82
N CYS A 47 7.41 -13.32 -33.39
CA CYS A 47 7.22 -12.55 -32.16
C CYS A 47 5.95 -11.71 -32.32
N SER A 48 5.00 -11.90 -31.41
CA SER A 48 3.75 -11.18 -31.44
C SER A 48 4.03 -9.68 -31.23
N GLY A 49 3.57 -8.81 -32.12
CA GLY A 49 3.93 -7.38 -32.10
C GLY A 49 3.61 -6.67 -30.79
N GLY A 50 4.54 -5.81 -30.31
CA GLY A 50 4.51 -5.16 -29.01
C GLY A 50 5.12 -6.03 -27.91
N GLY A 51 5.94 -5.42 -27.07
CA GLY A 51 6.69 -6.02 -25.97
C GLY A 51 6.23 -5.57 -24.58
N VAL A 52 7.12 -5.72 -23.60
CA VAL A 52 6.81 -5.44 -22.19
C VAL A 52 6.50 -3.96 -21.93
N LEU A 53 7.06 -3.05 -22.74
CA LEU A 53 6.81 -1.61 -22.65
C LEU A 53 5.40 -1.22 -23.12
N GLU A 54 4.79 -1.99 -24.01
CA GLU A 54 3.38 -1.85 -24.40
C GLU A 54 2.42 -2.65 -23.50
N GLY A 55 2.90 -3.18 -22.37
CA GLY A 55 2.09 -3.89 -21.38
C GLY A 55 1.74 -5.34 -21.77
N ARG A 56 2.53 -5.96 -22.67
CA ARG A 56 2.31 -7.36 -23.04
C ARG A 56 3.14 -8.30 -22.16
N ALA A 57 2.46 -9.33 -21.65
CA ALA A 57 3.04 -10.38 -20.81
C ALA A 57 3.31 -11.69 -21.56
N ASN A 58 2.51 -12.00 -22.58
CA ASN A 58 2.64 -13.25 -23.35
C ASN A 58 3.59 -13.02 -24.54
N ILE A 59 4.88 -13.21 -24.33
CA ILE A 59 5.92 -12.89 -25.32
C ILE A 59 6.52 -14.17 -25.93
N SER A 60 6.71 -15.18 -25.10
CA SER A 60 7.41 -16.42 -25.44
C SER A 60 6.46 -17.59 -25.76
N GLY A 61 5.23 -17.56 -25.25
CA GLY A 61 4.31 -18.70 -25.29
C GLY A 61 4.70 -19.82 -24.31
N THR A 62 5.71 -19.60 -23.46
CA THR A 62 6.13 -20.50 -22.38
C THR A 62 5.63 -19.94 -21.06
N ALA A 63 4.87 -20.73 -20.31
CA ALA A 63 4.17 -20.27 -19.10
C ALA A 63 5.08 -19.59 -18.08
N SER A 64 6.25 -20.15 -17.78
CA SER A 64 7.18 -19.58 -16.78
C SER A 64 7.81 -18.26 -17.22
N ILE A 65 8.19 -18.15 -18.50
CA ILE A 65 8.78 -16.92 -19.07
C ILE A 65 7.70 -15.83 -19.19
N ASP A 66 6.50 -16.19 -19.65
CA ASP A 66 5.38 -15.26 -19.77
C ASP A 66 4.84 -14.84 -18.39
N ALA A 67 4.92 -15.71 -17.37
CA ALA A 67 4.62 -15.36 -15.99
C ALA A 67 5.59 -14.31 -15.44
N PHE A 68 6.88 -14.37 -15.80
CA PHE A 68 7.86 -13.36 -15.44
C PHE A 68 7.55 -12.00 -16.12
N PHE A 69 7.33 -11.97 -17.44
CA PHE A 69 6.93 -10.74 -18.12
C PHE A 69 5.60 -10.20 -17.57
N GLY A 70 4.66 -11.07 -17.22
CA GLY A 70 3.43 -10.70 -16.52
C GLY A 70 3.69 -10.04 -15.17
N ALA A 71 4.63 -10.56 -14.37
CA ALA A 71 5.03 -9.93 -13.12
C ALA A 71 5.66 -8.55 -13.33
N VAL A 72 6.44 -8.36 -14.39
CA VAL A 72 7.01 -7.05 -14.76
C VAL A 72 5.91 -6.06 -15.18
N VAL A 73 4.94 -6.48 -15.98
CA VAL A 73 3.79 -5.64 -16.37
C VAL A 73 2.95 -5.27 -15.15
N ASP A 74 2.64 -6.22 -14.26
CA ASP A 74 1.86 -5.97 -13.05
C ASP A 74 2.62 -5.02 -12.10
N PHE A 75 3.92 -5.23 -11.92
CA PHE A 75 4.79 -4.34 -11.14
C PHE A 75 4.79 -2.92 -11.69
N THR A 76 5.04 -2.75 -13.00
CA THR A 76 5.09 -1.41 -13.62
C THR A 76 3.74 -0.72 -13.58
N GLY A 77 2.64 -1.47 -13.77
CA GLY A 77 1.28 -0.96 -13.59
C GLY A 77 1.02 -0.48 -12.15
N ALA A 78 1.38 -1.29 -11.14
CA ALA A 78 1.22 -0.94 -9.74
C ALA A 78 2.07 0.28 -9.35
N ALA A 79 3.33 0.32 -9.79
CA ALA A 79 4.25 1.42 -9.54
C ALA A 79 3.75 2.74 -10.16
N ASN A 80 3.36 2.71 -11.43
CA ASN A 80 2.79 3.88 -12.11
C ASN A 80 1.48 4.35 -11.45
N GLY A 81 0.65 3.41 -10.99
CA GLY A 81 -0.57 3.72 -10.23
C GLY A 81 -0.27 4.43 -8.91
N VAL A 82 0.75 3.99 -8.18
CA VAL A 82 1.20 4.66 -6.94
C VAL A 82 1.76 6.05 -7.24
N THR A 83 2.63 6.20 -8.24
CA THR A 83 3.16 7.51 -8.65
C THR A 83 2.04 8.47 -9.04
N ALA A 84 1.05 8.01 -9.80
CA ALA A 84 -0.11 8.84 -10.17
C ALA A 84 -0.95 9.22 -8.95
N ASN A 85 -1.14 8.31 -7.98
CA ASN A 85 -1.84 8.58 -6.74
C ASN A 85 -1.10 9.64 -5.90
N VAL A 86 0.20 9.47 -5.68
CA VAL A 86 1.05 10.43 -4.97
C VAL A 86 0.95 11.81 -5.61
N ARG A 87 1.08 11.89 -6.95
CA ARG A 87 0.94 13.15 -7.68
C ARG A 87 -0.43 13.79 -7.50
N THR A 88 -1.50 12.99 -7.53
CA THR A 88 -2.86 13.48 -7.29
C THR A 88 -3.01 14.09 -5.89
N GLN A 89 -2.42 13.45 -4.86
CA GLN A 89 -2.45 13.99 -3.49
C GLN A 89 -1.62 15.27 -3.38
N LEU A 90 -0.44 15.32 -3.99
CA LEU A 90 0.41 16.52 -4.02
C LEU A 90 -0.29 17.68 -4.73
N ASP A 91 -0.95 17.44 -5.87
CA ASP A 91 -1.71 18.45 -6.60
C ASP A 91 -2.90 18.97 -5.78
N ALA A 92 -3.57 18.08 -5.04
CA ALA A 92 -4.66 18.46 -4.15
C ALA A 92 -4.15 19.29 -2.94
N MET A 93 -2.96 18.98 -2.42
CA MET A 93 -2.29 19.79 -1.39
C MET A 93 -1.87 21.15 -1.94
N ALA A 94 -1.24 21.18 -3.12
CA ALA A 94 -0.83 22.39 -3.82
C ALA A 94 -2.03 23.33 -4.01
N ALA A 95 -3.15 22.81 -4.52
CA ALA A 95 -4.38 23.57 -4.68
C ALA A 95 -4.90 24.15 -3.34
N SER A 96 -4.83 23.37 -2.25
CA SER A 96 -5.22 23.85 -0.90
C SER A 96 -4.33 24.99 -0.38
N LEU A 97 -3.12 25.11 -0.91
CA LEU A 97 -2.13 26.13 -0.60
C LEU A 97 -2.13 27.30 -1.61
N GLY A 98 -2.99 27.25 -2.63
CA GLY A 98 -3.06 28.27 -3.68
C GLY A 98 -1.98 28.15 -4.75
N LEU A 99 -1.35 26.98 -4.88
CA LEU A 99 -0.38 26.67 -5.93
C LEU A 99 -1.07 25.99 -7.12
N GLU A 100 -0.43 26.05 -8.30
CA GLU A 100 -0.91 25.35 -9.50
C GLU A 100 -0.62 23.83 -9.43
N ALA A 101 -1.39 23.04 -10.17
CA ALA A 101 -1.15 21.61 -10.29
C ALA A 101 0.22 21.33 -10.93
N GLY A 102 0.93 20.33 -10.43
CA GLY A 102 2.31 20.02 -10.81
C GLY A 102 3.36 20.87 -10.11
N ALA A 103 3.00 21.63 -9.07
CA ALA A 103 3.96 22.35 -8.25
C ALA A 103 5.04 21.41 -7.69
N PRO A 104 6.33 21.79 -7.74
CA PRO A 104 7.41 21.06 -7.10
C PRO A 104 7.16 20.82 -5.61
N ALA A 105 7.60 19.67 -5.09
CA ALA A 105 7.45 19.33 -3.67
C ALA A 105 8.05 20.42 -2.74
N ALA A 106 9.17 21.02 -3.15
CA ALA A 106 9.80 22.12 -2.43
C ALA A 106 8.90 23.37 -2.31
N ASP A 107 8.13 23.68 -3.35
CA ASP A 107 7.20 24.82 -3.35
C ASP A 107 5.98 24.52 -2.47
N ILE A 108 5.46 23.30 -2.55
CA ILE A 108 4.39 22.81 -1.66
C ILE A 108 4.85 22.88 -0.21
N ARG A 109 6.07 22.40 0.08
CA ARG A 109 6.71 22.46 1.40
C ARG A 109 6.82 23.91 1.89
N ALA A 110 7.34 24.82 1.08
CA ALA A 110 7.49 26.23 1.46
C ALA A 110 6.13 26.91 1.73
N ALA A 111 5.12 26.64 0.88
CA ALA A 111 3.77 27.18 1.08
C ALA A 111 3.10 26.60 2.33
N LEU A 112 3.34 25.32 2.63
CA LEU A 112 2.89 24.65 3.84
C LEU A 112 3.51 25.29 5.10
N GLU A 113 4.83 25.47 5.12
CA GLU A 113 5.54 26.15 6.21
C GLU A 113 5.05 27.59 6.42
N ALA A 114 4.82 28.33 5.33
CA ALA A 114 4.30 29.69 5.39
C ALA A 114 2.88 29.73 5.98
N LYS A 115 2.00 28.82 5.53
CA LYS A 115 0.62 28.76 6.03
C LYS A 115 0.55 28.35 7.50
N ILE A 116 1.39 27.40 7.92
CA ILE A 116 1.52 27.01 9.33
C ILE A 116 2.04 28.18 10.15
N SER A 117 3.16 28.80 9.75
CA SER A 117 3.78 29.89 10.49
C SER A 117 2.90 31.14 10.61
N ALA A 118 2.01 31.38 9.65
CA ALA A 118 1.06 32.49 9.70
C ALA A 118 -0.05 32.31 10.74
N ASN A 119 -0.36 31.06 11.13
CA ASN A 119 -1.51 30.74 11.97
C ASN A 119 -1.13 30.12 13.32
N VAL A 120 0.03 29.49 13.42
CA VAL A 120 0.39 28.60 14.54
C VAL A 120 1.71 29.03 15.16
N SER A 121 1.75 29.14 16.49
CA SER A 121 2.99 29.29 17.25
C SER A 121 3.56 27.93 17.59
N GLY A 122 4.82 27.67 17.21
CA GLY A 122 5.52 26.42 17.54
C GLY A 122 5.37 25.29 16.51
N GLY A 123 4.69 25.53 15.38
CA GLY A 123 4.55 24.58 14.28
C GLY A 123 3.38 23.60 14.44
N LEU A 124 3.17 22.80 13.40
CA LEU A 124 2.19 21.71 13.38
C LEU A 124 2.90 20.42 13.79
N THR A 125 2.37 19.68 14.76
CA THR A 125 2.87 18.35 15.12
C THR A 125 1.91 17.30 14.63
N VAL A 126 2.39 16.41 13.76
CA VAL A 126 1.63 15.27 13.23
C VAL A 126 2.20 13.99 13.80
N LYS A 127 1.39 13.20 14.50
CA LYS A 127 1.70 11.82 14.84
C LYS A 127 0.88 10.91 13.94
N ALA A 128 1.56 10.04 13.22
CA ALA A 128 0.94 9.03 12.38
C ALA A 128 1.08 7.65 13.03
N GLU A 129 -0.02 6.90 13.04
CA GLU A 129 0.09 5.45 13.17
C GLU A 129 0.72 4.86 11.90
N PRO A 130 1.36 3.68 11.96
CA PRO A 130 1.86 3.03 10.75
C PRO A 130 0.69 2.72 9.79
N PRO A 131 0.86 2.97 8.48
CA PRO A 131 -0.09 2.49 7.49
C PRO A 131 -0.10 0.95 7.51
N ARG A 132 -1.27 0.38 7.17
CA ARG A 132 -1.49 -1.07 7.15
C ARG A 132 -1.65 -1.54 5.72
N CYS A 133 -0.84 -2.50 5.31
CA CYS A 133 -0.72 -2.93 3.93
C CYS A 133 -1.07 -4.42 3.85
N GLU A 134 -2.15 -4.73 3.14
CA GLU A 134 -2.68 -6.08 3.02
C GLU A 134 -2.31 -6.65 1.64
N ALA A 135 -1.58 -7.77 1.64
CA ALA A 135 -1.29 -8.52 0.43
C ALA A 135 -2.39 -9.57 0.16
N SER A 136 -2.74 -9.78 -1.11
CA SER A 136 -3.70 -10.80 -1.51
C SER A 136 -3.06 -12.19 -1.57
N VAL A 137 -3.55 -13.09 -0.71
CA VAL A 137 -3.12 -14.49 -0.67
C VAL A 137 -3.54 -15.22 -1.95
N GLU A 138 -4.72 -14.91 -2.47
CA GLU A 138 -5.26 -15.50 -3.70
C GLU A 138 -4.41 -15.14 -4.93
N VAL A 139 -3.98 -13.88 -5.03
CA VAL A 139 -3.08 -13.44 -6.12
C VAL A 139 -1.75 -14.17 -6.04
N THR A 140 -1.21 -14.32 -4.82
CA THR A 140 0.05 -15.05 -4.59
C THR A 140 -0.07 -16.52 -4.99
N ALA A 141 -1.16 -17.20 -4.59
CA ALA A 141 -1.40 -18.59 -4.93
C ALA A 141 -1.60 -18.78 -6.44
N SER A 142 -2.36 -17.88 -7.07
CA SER A 142 -2.60 -17.90 -8.52
C SER A 142 -1.32 -17.65 -9.31
N ALA A 143 -0.47 -16.74 -8.84
CA ALA A 143 0.85 -16.50 -9.43
C ALA A 143 1.76 -17.73 -9.34
N ALA A 144 1.75 -18.42 -8.19
CA ALA A 144 2.54 -19.64 -7.99
C ALA A 144 2.09 -20.77 -8.93
N ALA A 145 0.78 -21.02 -9.01
CA ALA A 145 0.20 -22.02 -9.90
C ALA A 145 0.42 -21.71 -11.40
N SER A 146 0.44 -20.43 -11.76
CA SER A 146 0.70 -20.02 -13.16
C SER A 146 2.16 -20.17 -13.57
N CYS A 147 3.08 -20.15 -12.61
CA CYS A 147 4.51 -20.19 -12.88
C CYS A 147 5.08 -21.62 -12.82
N ASP A 148 4.63 -22.45 -11.88
CA ASP A 148 5.12 -23.83 -11.71
C ASP A 148 4.00 -24.85 -11.94
N VAL A 149 4.14 -25.66 -13.00
CA VAL A 149 3.18 -26.68 -13.43
C VAL A 149 2.99 -27.79 -12.38
N ASN A 150 3.92 -27.92 -11.43
CA ASN A 150 3.86 -28.93 -10.36
C ASN A 150 3.09 -28.45 -9.13
N VAL A 151 2.58 -27.22 -9.12
CA VAL A 151 1.84 -26.65 -8.00
C VAL A 151 0.35 -26.69 -8.31
N ASP A 152 -0.40 -27.53 -7.57
CA ASP A 152 -1.86 -27.54 -7.65
C ASP A 152 -2.42 -26.33 -6.89
N PRO A 153 -3.13 -25.39 -7.56
CA PRO A 153 -3.69 -24.19 -6.95
C PRO A 153 -4.59 -24.49 -5.73
N GLY A 154 -5.20 -25.69 -5.65
CA GLY A 154 -6.02 -26.11 -4.52
C GLY A 154 -5.24 -26.53 -3.26
N SER A 155 -3.92 -26.60 -3.33
CA SER A 155 -3.03 -27.08 -2.25
C SER A 155 -1.98 -26.06 -1.81
N VAL A 156 -2.04 -24.84 -2.33
CA VAL A 156 -1.03 -23.81 -2.08
C VAL A 156 -1.21 -23.22 -0.68
N GLU A 157 -0.34 -23.63 0.23
CA GLU A 157 -0.26 -23.04 1.57
C GLU A 157 0.63 -21.79 1.52
N VAL A 158 -0.01 -20.62 1.39
CA VAL A 158 0.64 -19.33 1.53
C VAL A 158 0.74 -18.99 3.01
N ARG A 159 1.94 -18.61 3.49
CA ARG A 159 2.13 -18.24 4.91
C ARG A 159 2.07 -16.72 5.07
N CYS A 160 1.26 -16.26 6.01
CA CYS A 160 1.19 -14.87 6.42
C CYS A 160 1.95 -14.67 7.75
N GLU A 161 3.05 -13.95 7.71
CA GLU A 161 3.79 -13.53 8.90
C GLU A 161 3.26 -12.15 9.35
N GLY A 162 2.09 -12.13 10.00
CA GLY A 162 1.42 -10.89 10.38
C GLY A 162 0.00 -11.08 10.90
N SER A 163 -0.83 -10.05 10.75
CA SER A 163 -2.27 -10.16 11.05
C SER A 163 -3.03 -10.59 9.79
N CYS A 164 -3.97 -11.50 9.96
CA CYS A 164 -4.67 -12.15 8.87
C CYS A 164 -6.17 -11.92 8.99
N THR A 165 -6.79 -11.51 7.89
CA THR A 165 -8.26 -11.44 7.80
C THR A 165 -8.80 -12.84 7.52
N ILE A 166 -9.67 -13.33 8.40
CA ILE A 166 -10.17 -14.71 8.37
C ILE A 166 -11.70 -14.76 8.29
N ASP A 167 -12.23 -15.83 7.70
CA ASP A 167 -13.66 -16.10 7.71
C ASP A 167 -14.18 -16.45 9.10
N ALA A 168 -15.48 -16.27 9.32
CA ALA A 168 -16.12 -16.58 10.58
C ALA A 168 -15.91 -18.04 11.04
N SER A 169 -15.74 -18.97 10.09
CA SER A 169 -15.45 -20.38 10.37
C SER A 169 -14.07 -20.65 10.96
N ALA A 170 -13.09 -19.75 10.75
CA ALA A 170 -11.71 -19.89 11.22
C ALA A 170 -11.44 -19.10 12.52
N GLN A 171 -12.46 -18.42 13.08
CA GLN A 171 -12.36 -17.67 14.34
C GLN A 171 -11.90 -18.56 15.51
N ALA A 172 -12.39 -19.80 15.55
CA ALA A 172 -12.06 -20.75 16.61
C ALA A 172 -10.57 -21.14 16.59
N ASP A 173 -10.01 -21.34 15.39
CA ASP A 173 -8.59 -21.65 15.22
C ASP A 173 -7.70 -20.46 15.58
N CYS A 174 -8.15 -19.25 15.26
CA CYS A 174 -7.45 -18.03 15.65
C CYS A 174 -7.43 -17.83 17.16
N SER A 175 -8.58 -17.92 17.83
CA SER A 175 -8.67 -17.74 19.29
C SER A 175 -7.84 -18.78 20.06
N ALA A 176 -7.55 -19.93 19.44
CA ALA A 176 -6.68 -20.95 20.03
C ALA A 176 -5.18 -20.66 19.85
N ASN A 177 -4.78 -19.95 18.79
CA ASN A 177 -3.35 -19.82 18.38
C ASN A 177 -2.86 -18.37 18.23
N GLY A 178 -3.70 -17.37 18.50
CA GLY A 178 -3.42 -15.96 18.29
C GLY A 178 -4.39 -15.02 19.03
N THR A 179 -4.28 -13.73 18.75
CA THR A 179 -5.19 -12.70 19.29
C THR A 179 -6.28 -12.40 18.25
N LEU A 180 -7.54 -12.60 18.64
CA LEU A 180 -8.69 -12.29 17.81
C LEU A 180 -9.10 -10.82 18.00
N THR A 181 -9.17 -10.05 16.91
CA THR A 181 -9.66 -8.67 16.89
C THR A 181 -10.82 -8.55 15.92
N CYS A 182 -11.92 -7.97 16.37
CA CYS A 182 -13.13 -7.78 15.58
C CYS A 182 -13.26 -6.30 15.22
N LYS A 183 -13.56 -6.00 13.96
CA LYS A 183 -13.88 -4.65 13.50
C LYS A 183 -15.27 -4.64 12.87
N GLY A 184 -16.18 -3.80 13.38
CA GLY A 184 -17.53 -3.70 12.84
C GLY A 184 -17.99 -2.25 12.71
N GLN A 185 -19.03 -2.05 11.89
CA GLN A 185 -19.62 -0.73 11.67
C GLN A 185 -20.98 -0.66 12.40
N ALA A 186 -21.15 0.40 13.18
CA ALA A 186 -22.40 0.66 13.88
C ALA A 186 -23.50 1.17 12.91
N PRO A 187 -24.80 1.16 13.26
CA PRO A 187 -25.42 0.94 14.58
C PRO A 187 -25.63 -0.52 14.98
N ASN A 188 -25.18 -1.48 14.17
CA ASN A 188 -25.48 -2.91 14.37
C ASN A 188 -24.56 -3.61 15.40
N LEU A 189 -23.74 -2.85 16.13
CA LEU A 189 -22.72 -3.37 17.04
C LEU A 189 -22.63 -2.49 18.30
N GLU A 190 -22.92 -3.06 19.48
CA GLU A 190 -22.60 -2.43 20.76
C GLU A 190 -21.09 -2.48 20.97
N CYS A 191 -20.46 -1.32 21.07
CA CYS A 191 -19.01 -1.19 21.11
C CYS A 191 -18.50 -0.99 22.55
N GLU A 192 -17.93 -2.04 23.15
CA GLU A 192 -17.18 -1.93 24.42
C GLU A 192 -15.67 -1.62 24.18
N GLY A 193 -15.27 -1.44 22.92
CA GLY A 193 -13.89 -1.26 22.49
C GLY A 193 -13.50 0.17 22.10
N LYS A 194 -12.58 0.28 21.15
CA LYS A 194 -12.14 1.56 20.58
C LYS A 194 -13.09 1.99 19.47
N CYS A 195 -13.66 3.19 19.59
CA CYS A 195 -14.52 3.78 18.58
C CYS A 195 -13.77 4.84 17.78
N THR A 196 -13.90 4.79 16.45
CA THR A 196 -13.42 5.83 15.53
C THR A 196 -14.61 6.36 14.73
N GLY A 197 -14.96 7.63 14.95
CA GLY A 197 -16.15 8.29 14.38
C GLY A 197 -16.93 9.08 15.43
N ASP A 198 -18.19 9.42 15.11
CA ASP A 198 -19.09 10.06 16.06
C ASP A 198 -19.55 9.06 17.13
N CYS A 199 -19.45 9.46 18.39
CA CYS A 199 -20.04 8.72 19.50
C CYS A 199 -21.17 9.54 20.11
N ASP A 200 -22.38 8.98 20.10
CA ASP A 200 -23.54 9.60 20.71
C ASP A 200 -23.56 9.31 22.21
N LEU A 201 -23.44 10.37 23.00
CA LEU A 201 -23.40 10.35 24.46
C LEU A 201 -24.75 10.85 25.00
N GLU A 202 -25.71 9.92 25.16
CA GLU A 202 -26.99 10.19 25.83
C GLU A 202 -26.82 10.58 27.32
N VAL A 203 -25.67 10.24 27.91
CA VAL A 203 -25.30 10.57 29.29
C VAL A 203 -23.93 11.23 29.29
N ALA A 204 -23.75 12.27 30.10
CA ALA A 204 -22.50 13.00 30.20
C ALA A 204 -21.31 12.07 30.53
N ALA A 205 -20.41 11.86 29.58
CA ALA A 205 -19.26 10.96 29.70
C ALA A 205 -17.93 11.66 29.37
N GLN A 206 -16.81 11.05 29.75
CA GLN A 206 -15.50 11.54 29.32
C GLN A 206 -15.33 11.32 27.82
N CYS A 207 -14.94 12.38 27.11
CA CYS A 207 -14.74 12.39 25.66
C CYS A 207 -13.30 12.82 25.38
N GLU A 208 -12.50 11.92 24.81
CA GLU A 208 -11.11 12.22 24.40
C GLU A 208 -11.04 13.02 23.08
N GLY A 209 -12.17 13.21 22.40
CA GLY A 209 -12.29 13.88 21.11
C GLY A 209 -12.86 15.29 21.17
N THR A 210 -13.52 15.71 20.08
CA THR A 210 -14.20 17.01 20.02
C THR A 210 -15.63 16.85 20.54
N CYS A 211 -15.94 17.50 21.66
CA CYS A 211 -17.29 17.54 22.20
C CYS A 211 -18.15 18.53 21.41
N ARG A 212 -19.28 18.06 20.87
CA ARG A 212 -20.36 18.84 20.27
C ARG A 212 -21.62 18.70 21.14
N GLY A 213 -21.75 19.55 22.16
CA GLY A 213 -22.86 19.48 23.10
C GLY A 213 -22.61 20.19 24.42
N THR A 214 -23.26 19.74 25.48
CA THR A 214 -23.10 20.33 26.82
C THR A 214 -21.81 19.80 27.45
N CYS A 215 -20.88 20.70 27.78
CA CYS A 215 -19.65 20.37 28.50
C CYS A 215 -19.79 20.78 29.96
N ASN A 216 -19.75 19.80 30.87
CA ASN A 216 -19.65 20.00 32.32
C ASN A 216 -18.18 20.24 32.70
N GLY A 217 -17.65 21.39 32.28
CA GLY A 217 -16.26 21.76 32.48
C GLY A 217 -15.88 23.00 31.67
N GLU A 218 -14.58 23.21 31.53
CA GLU A 218 -14.05 24.24 30.64
C GLU A 218 -14.07 23.69 29.21
N CYS A 219 -14.74 24.42 28.32
CA CYS A 219 -14.80 24.09 26.92
C CYS A 219 -13.92 25.05 26.14
N SER A 220 -13.03 24.51 25.31
CA SER A 220 -12.08 25.32 24.55
C SER A 220 -12.75 26.23 23.50
N VAL A 221 -13.92 25.83 22.98
CA VAL A 221 -14.67 26.61 21.98
C VAL A 221 -16.17 26.39 22.16
N ARG A 222 -16.95 27.47 22.27
CA ARG A 222 -18.43 27.40 22.31
C ARG A 222 -19.05 27.98 21.05
N ASP A 223 -20.19 27.44 20.63
CA ASP A 223 -20.99 27.96 19.52
C ASP A 223 -21.88 29.15 19.97
N SER A 224 -22.62 29.73 19.02
CA SER A 224 -23.54 30.84 19.26
C SER A 224 -24.75 30.48 20.14
N ALA A 225 -25.03 29.19 20.33
CA ALA A 225 -26.07 28.68 21.22
C ALA A 225 -25.53 28.32 22.61
N GLY A 226 -24.21 28.46 22.85
CA GLY A 226 -23.54 28.16 24.11
C GLY A 226 -23.08 26.71 24.25
N ASN A 227 -23.28 25.86 23.24
CA ASN A 227 -22.83 24.48 23.25
C ASN A 227 -21.31 24.42 23.04
N CYS A 228 -20.66 23.45 23.68
CA CYS A 228 -19.27 23.12 23.43
C CYS A 228 -19.11 22.56 22.02
N LYS A 229 -18.12 23.05 21.28
CA LYS A 229 -17.70 22.58 19.95
C LYS A 229 -16.17 22.41 19.92
N GLY A 230 -15.64 21.85 21.00
CA GLY A 230 -14.20 21.80 21.28
C GLY A 230 -13.86 20.75 22.32
N THR A 231 -12.61 20.78 22.79
CA THR A 231 -12.14 19.93 23.88
C THR A 231 -12.82 20.35 25.19
N CYS A 232 -13.43 19.38 25.87
CA CYS A 232 -14.08 19.56 27.16
C CYS A 232 -13.19 18.99 28.27
N SER A 233 -12.87 19.77 29.31
CA SER A 233 -12.05 19.29 30.44
C SER A 233 -12.81 18.41 31.45
N GLY A 234 -14.12 18.28 31.30
CA GLY A 234 -14.98 17.45 32.15
C GLY A 234 -15.75 16.41 31.35
N THR A 235 -17.07 16.32 31.56
CA THR A 235 -17.92 15.39 30.80
C THR A 235 -18.64 16.11 29.66
N CYS A 236 -18.75 15.43 28.52
CA CYS A 236 -19.49 15.86 27.36
C CYS A 236 -20.82 15.11 27.27
N GLU A 237 -21.91 15.83 27.06
CA GLU A 237 -23.25 15.31 26.79
C GLU A 237 -23.70 15.81 25.42
N GLY A 238 -24.00 14.90 24.49
CA GLY A 238 -24.17 15.19 23.06
C GLY A 238 -23.28 14.32 22.18
N THR A 239 -22.71 14.86 21.12
CA THR A 239 -21.86 14.06 20.19
C THR A 239 -20.39 14.26 20.50
N CYS A 240 -19.66 13.17 20.68
CA CYS A 240 -18.21 13.16 20.81
C CYS A 240 -17.57 12.65 19.52
N GLU A 241 -16.90 13.53 18.78
CA GLU A 241 -16.24 13.18 17.53
C GLU A 241 -14.83 12.63 17.85
N LEU A 242 -14.68 11.30 17.80
CA LEU A 242 -13.46 10.57 18.13
C LEU A 242 -12.62 10.33 16.87
N THR A 243 -11.45 10.95 16.81
CA THR A 243 -10.54 10.86 15.64
C THR A 243 -9.47 9.77 15.75
N ALA A 244 -9.32 9.11 16.90
CA ALA A 244 -8.22 8.17 17.17
C ALA A 244 -8.60 7.01 18.13
N GLY A 245 -9.62 6.21 17.80
CA GLY A 245 -9.93 4.99 18.55
C GLY A 245 -10.13 5.20 20.05
N GLY A 246 -10.81 6.29 20.42
CA GLY A 246 -11.05 6.63 21.81
C GLY A 246 -12.00 5.63 22.46
N SER A 247 -11.84 5.41 23.75
CA SER A 247 -12.83 4.63 24.51
C SER A 247 -14.11 5.45 24.66
N CYS A 248 -15.23 4.91 24.17
CA CYS A 248 -16.53 5.53 24.32
C CYS A 248 -17.50 4.61 25.05
N THR A 249 -18.18 5.14 26.06
CA THR A 249 -19.24 4.40 26.77
C THR A 249 -20.63 4.57 26.13
N GLY A 250 -20.74 5.41 25.09
CA GLY A 250 -21.97 5.68 24.36
C GLY A 250 -22.10 4.87 23.07
N LYS A 251 -23.11 5.21 22.26
CA LYS A 251 -23.35 4.53 20.98
C LYS A 251 -22.38 5.08 19.94
N CYS A 252 -21.35 4.30 19.61
CA CYS A 252 -20.47 4.58 18.48
C CYS A 252 -21.31 4.53 17.20
N GLU A 253 -21.32 5.56 16.36
CA GLU A 253 -21.91 5.54 15.01
C GLU A 253 -20.85 5.28 13.93
N GLY A 254 -19.58 5.15 14.34
CA GLY A 254 -18.43 4.90 13.48
C GLY A 254 -17.99 3.44 13.40
N SER A 255 -16.68 3.26 13.18
CA SER A 255 -16.04 1.94 13.21
C SER A 255 -15.67 1.60 14.65
N CYS A 256 -16.03 0.39 15.09
CA CYS A 256 -15.66 -0.17 16.38
C CYS A 256 -14.62 -1.27 16.21
N GLU A 257 -13.56 -1.24 17.01
CA GLU A 257 -12.56 -2.30 17.11
C GLU A 257 -12.49 -2.84 18.55
N TYR A 258 -12.64 -4.16 18.71
CA TYR A 258 -12.65 -4.80 20.02
C TYR A 258 -12.12 -6.24 19.99
N THR A 259 -11.59 -6.71 21.13
CA THR A 259 -11.17 -8.11 21.33
C THR A 259 -12.25 -8.82 22.13
N PRO A 260 -12.95 -9.83 21.55
CA PRO A 260 -14.07 -10.47 22.22
C PRO A 260 -13.58 -11.43 23.32
N PRO A 261 -14.16 -11.37 24.53
CA PRO A 261 -13.82 -12.31 25.61
C PRO A 261 -14.27 -13.75 25.31
N SER A 262 -15.24 -13.92 24.38
CA SER A 262 -15.82 -15.22 23.98
C SER A 262 -15.06 -15.91 22.84
N GLY A 263 -13.97 -15.34 22.33
CA GLY A 263 -13.20 -15.93 21.22
C GLY A 263 -13.94 -15.98 19.88
N SER A 264 -14.99 -15.18 19.71
CA SER A 264 -15.72 -15.04 18.43
C SER A 264 -16.24 -13.61 18.24
N CYS A 265 -16.26 -13.17 16.98
CA CYS A 265 -16.78 -11.88 16.53
C CYS A 265 -18.26 -11.99 16.16
N SER A 266 -19.01 -10.89 16.28
CA SER A 266 -20.38 -10.78 15.79
C SER A 266 -20.46 -11.02 14.28
N ALA A 267 -21.59 -11.56 13.78
CA ALA A 267 -21.75 -12.05 12.41
C ALA A 267 -21.51 -11.02 11.28
N ASN A 268 -21.40 -9.73 11.61
CA ASN A 268 -21.20 -8.63 10.65
C ASN A 268 -19.86 -7.92 10.85
N ALA A 269 -18.97 -8.44 11.70
CA ALA A 269 -17.66 -7.85 11.95
C ALA A 269 -16.60 -8.51 11.07
N GLU A 270 -15.73 -7.68 10.50
CA GLU A 270 -14.45 -8.11 9.92
C GLU A 270 -13.62 -8.72 11.05
N VAL A 271 -13.13 -9.94 10.81
CA VAL A 271 -12.40 -10.72 11.79
C VAL A 271 -10.93 -10.71 11.43
N ARG A 272 -10.11 -10.25 12.36
CA ARG A 272 -8.66 -10.26 12.23
C ARG A 272 -8.04 -11.17 13.27
N CYS A 273 -7.08 -11.94 12.81
CA CYS A 273 -6.28 -12.83 13.62
C CYS A 273 -4.84 -12.36 13.62
N GLU A 274 -4.34 -11.89 14.76
CA GLU A 274 -2.90 -11.74 14.95
C GLU A 274 -2.32 -13.11 15.33
N ALA A 275 -1.84 -13.82 14.33
CA ALA A 275 -1.15 -15.08 14.53
C ALA A 275 0.22 -14.80 15.17
N SER A 276 0.53 -15.49 16.27
CA SER A 276 1.93 -15.58 16.72
C SER A 276 2.75 -16.25 15.60
N ALA A 277 4.00 -15.85 15.39
CA ALA A 277 4.86 -16.17 14.23
C ALA A 277 5.10 -17.67 13.89
N GLN A 278 4.37 -18.58 14.53
CA GLN A 278 4.45 -20.04 14.42
C GLN A 278 3.10 -20.69 14.08
N ALA A 279 2.00 -19.93 14.02
CA ALA A 279 0.68 -20.47 13.70
C ALA A 279 0.42 -20.42 12.18
N ASN A 280 0.31 -21.59 11.55
CA ASN A 280 -0.15 -21.74 10.15
C ASN A 280 -1.66 -21.45 10.10
N VAL A 281 -2.05 -20.19 10.17
CA VAL A 281 -3.45 -19.79 9.94
C VAL A 281 -3.67 -19.72 8.43
N GLN A 282 -4.60 -20.54 7.91
CA GLN A 282 -4.98 -20.49 6.50
C GLN A 282 -5.72 -19.18 6.21
N CYS A 283 -5.00 -18.22 5.66
CA CYS A 283 -5.53 -16.93 5.24
C CYS A 283 -6.26 -17.06 3.90
N LYS A 284 -7.55 -16.70 3.86
CA LYS A 284 -8.33 -16.66 2.62
C LYS A 284 -8.58 -15.24 2.09
N GLY A 285 -8.32 -14.22 2.90
CA GLY A 285 -8.50 -12.81 2.52
C GLY A 285 -7.17 -12.09 2.34
N GLY A 286 -6.85 -11.22 3.30
CA GLY A 286 -5.66 -10.37 3.30
C GLY A 286 -4.66 -10.73 4.39
N CYS A 287 -3.39 -10.50 4.09
CA CYS A 287 -2.29 -10.59 5.04
C CYS A 287 -1.68 -9.19 5.28
N ASP A 288 -1.87 -8.64 6.48
CA ASP A 288 -1.17 -7.44 6.96
C ASP A 288 0.18 -7.88 7.52
N GLY A 289 1.15 -8.10 6.62
CA GLY A 289 2.44 -8.68 6.95
C GLY A 289 3.16 -9.25 5.74
N LYS A 290 4.28 -9.93 5.99
CA LYS A 290 5.05 -10.56 4.92
C LYS A 290 4.34 -11.83 4.47
N VAL A 291 4.00 -11.88 3.18
CA VAL A 291 3.51 -13.10 2.54
C VAL A 291 4.71 -13.92 2.08
N THR A 292 4.86 -15.10 2.65
CA THR A 292 5.88 -16.06 2.21
C THR A 292 5.24 -16.99 1.16
N PRO A 293 5.72 -16.98 -0.08
CA PRO A 293 5.18 -17.81 -1.15
C PRO A 293 5.40 -19.31 -0.89
N PRO A 294 4.60 -20.19 -1.53
CA PRO A 294 4.83 -21.63 -1.49
C PRO A 294 6.20 -22.00 -2.09
N SER A 295 6.62 -23.25 -1.89
CA SER A 295 7.83 -23.80 -2.50
C SER A 295 7.68 -23.92 -4.02
N VAL A 296 8.07 -22.87 -4.73
CA VAL A 296 8.18 -22.81 -6.21
C VAL A 296 9.65 -22.85 -6.64
N SER A 297 9.90 -23.04 -7.93
CA SER A 297 11.24 -22.89 -8.50
C SER A 297 11.84 -21.50 -8.19
N ALA A 298 13.17 -21.40 -8.17
CA ALA A 298 13.86 -20.15 -7.86
C ALA A 298 13.51 -19.02 -8.85
N GLU A 299 13.27 -19.39 -10.11
CA GLU A 299 12.86 -18.50 -11.20
C GLU A 299 11.43 -17.99 -10.98
N CYS A 300 10.55 -18.84 -10.45
CA CYS A 300 9.17 -18.48 -10.16
C CYS A 300 9.02 -17.64 -8.89
N LYS A 301 9.89 -17.85 -7.89
CA LYS A 301 9.78 -17.16 -6.61
C LYS A 301 9.70 -15.65 -6.75
N ALA A 302 10.60 -15.05 -7.53
CA ALA A 302 10.62 -13.59 -7.71
C ALA A 302 9.38 -13.08 -8.46
N SER A 303 8.87 -13.83 -9.43
CA SER A 303 7.65 -13.47 -10.17
C SER A 303 6.41 -13.52 -9.28
N VAL A 304 6.35 -14.53 -8.39
CA VAL A 304 5.27 -14.69 -7.41
C VAL A 304 5.31 -13.60 -6.35
N GLU A 305 6.49 -13.32 -5.78
CA GLU A 305 6.70 -12.23 -4.83
C GLU A 305 6.31 -10.90 -5.46
N ALA A 306 6.73 -10.63 -6.69
CA ALA A 306 6.39 -9.39 -7.37
C ALA A 306 4.90 -9.22 -7.66
N LYS A 307 4.20 -10.29 -8.05
CA LYS A 307 2.74 -10.24 -8.22
C LYS A 307 2.01 -10.03 -6.90
N ALA A 308 2.48 -10.69 -5.83
CA ALA A 308 1.94 -10.50 -4.50
C ALA A 308 2.09 -9.04 -4.03
N GLU A 309 3.31 -8.50 -4.15
CA GLU A 309 3.65 -7.14 -3.73
C GLU A 309 2.97 -6.07 -4.60
N ALA A 310 2.82 -6.30 -5.92
CA ALA A 310 2.05 -5.44 -6.82
C ALA A 310 0.57 -5.33 -6.42
N SER A 311 0.01 -6.43 -5.90
CA SER A 311 -1.38 -6.51 -5.45
C SER A 311 -1.66 -5.95 -4.06
N VAL A 312 -0.63 -5.49 -3.33
CA VAL A 312 -0.79 -4.94 -1.98
C VAL A 312 -1.71 -3.72 -1.98
N GLU A 313 -2.63 -3.69 -1.02
CA GLU A 313 -3.48 -2.53 -0.75
C GLU A 313 -3.13 -1.94 0.62
N CYS A 314 -2.69 -0.68 0.63
CA CYS A 314 -2.38 0.04 1.86
C CYS A 314 -3.54 0.94 2.29
N LYS A 315 -4.06 0.71 3.50
CA LYS A 315 -5.09 1.52 4.14
C LYS A 315 -4.44 2.77 4.78
N PRO A 316 -5.03 3.97 4.63
CA PRO A 316 -4.53 5.19 5.26
C PRO A 316 -4.41 5.08 6.79
N PRO A 317 -3.33 5.62 7.38
CA PRO A 317 -3.16 5.62 8.82
C PRO A 317 -4.03 6.66 9.52
N SER A 318 -4.25 6.45 10.81
CA SER A 318 -4.81 7.47 11.70
C SER A 318 -3.77 8.55 11.96
N LEU A 319 -4.19 9.82 11.88
CA LEU A 319 -3.33 10.97 12.15
C LEU A 319 -3.85 11.77 13.35
N GLU A 320 -3.00 11.97 14.34
CA GLU A 320 -3.20 12.95 15.42
C GLU A 320 -2.46 14.22 15.02
N VAL A 321 -3.20 15.29 14.78
CA VAL A 321 -2.63 16.60 14.40
C VAL A 321 -2.89 17.56 15.54
N SER A 322 -1.81 18.12 16.10
CA SER A 322 -1.86 19.06 17.23
C SER A 322 -1.14 20.36 16.89
N TRP A 323 -1.69 21.48 17.37
CA TRP A 323 -1.14 22.82 17.13
C TRP A 323 -1.63 23.82 18.17
N GLN A 324 -0.97 24.98 18.24
CA GLN A 324 -1.37 26.12 19.06
C GLN A 324 -1.43 27.39 18.21
N PHE A 325 -2.56 28.10 18.21
CA PHE A 325 -2.68 29.33 17.43
C PHE A 325 -1.73 30.42 17.91
N ALA A 326 -1.16 31.16 16.96
CA ALA A 326 -0.38 32.35 17.26
C ALA A 326 -1.26 33.44 17.91
N ALA A 327 -0.64 34.30 18.72
CA ALA A 327 -1.34 35.42 19.33
C ALA A 327 -1.85 36.39 18.25
N GLY A 328 -3.12 36.79 18.36
CA GLY A 328 -3.74 37.75 17.43
C GLY A 328 -4.42 37.14 16.20
N VAL A 329 -4.45 35.81 16.05
CA VAL A 329 -5.25 35.15 15.01
C VAL A 329 -6.74 35.26 15.37
N ASN A 330 -7.52 35.92 14.51
CA ASN A 330 -8.95 36.14 14.71
C ASN A 330 -9.77 34.84 14.52
N ALA A 331 -11.04 34.85 14.94
CA ALA A 331 -11.89 33.67 14.91
C ALA A 331 -12.12 33.09 13.50
N ASP A 332 -12.24 33.96 12.48
CA ASP A 332 -12.45 33.54 11.09
C ASP A 332 -11.20 32.81 10.55
N ALA A 333 -10.01 33.37 10.76
CA ALA A 333 -8.75 32.75 10.38
C ALA A 333 -8.51 31.42 11.13
N GLN A 334 -8.93 31.32 12.40
CA GLN A 334 -8.88 30.06 13.13
C GLN A 334 -9.82 29.01 12.53
N ALA A 335 -11.02 29.41 12.08
CA ALA A 335 -11.98 28.52 11.43
C ALA A 335 -11.45 28.04 10.07
N ASP A 336 -10.91 28.94 9.25
CA ASP A 336 -10.31 28.62 7.95
C ASP A 336 -9.11 27.68 8.09
N PHE A 337 -8.25 27.92 9.09
CA PHE A 337 -7.12 27.04 9.36
C PHE A 337 -7.56 25.65 9.81
N ARG A 338 -8.57 25.55 10.68
CA ARG A 338 -9.15 24.25 11.10
C ARG A 338 -9.73 23.48 9.91
N ALA A 339 -10.47 24.15 9.04
CA ALA A 339 -11.02 23.55 7.83
C ALA A 339 -9.89 23.05 6.90
N TRP A 340 -8.85 23.86 6.72
CA TRP A 340 -7.67 23.46 5.96
C TRP A 340 -6.95 22.25 6.58
N VAL A 341 -6.73 22.20 7.90
CA VAL A 341 -6.12 21.05 8.57
C VAL A 341 -6.95 19.77 8.37
N GLY A 342 -8.29 19.88 8.37
CA GLY A 342 -9.17 18.74 8.07
C GLY A 342 -8.92 18.16 6.67
N ASN A 343 -8.83 19.02 5.66
CA ASN A 343 -8.51 18.60 4.29
C ASN A 343 -7.08 18.06 4.17
N PHE A 344 -6.12 18.74 4.80
CA PHE A 344 -4.71 18.32 4.84
C PHE A 344 -4.57 16.92 5.44
N LYS A 345 -5.26 16.63 6.55
CA LYS A 345 -5.24 15.30 7.20
C LYS A 345 -5.70 14.20 6.23
N GLY A 346 -6.77 14.44 5.48
CA GLY A 346 -7.26 13.47 4.47
C GLY A 346 -6.20 13.18 3.41
N GLN A 347 -5.68 14.23 2.77
CA GLN A 347 -4.67 14.11 1.71
C GLN A 347 -3.36 13.49 2.22
N PHE A 348 -2.91 13.89 3.41
CA PHE A 348 -1.67 13.41 4.00
C PHE A 348 -1.76 11.94 4.43
N SER A 349 -2.91 11.51 4.97
CA SER A 349 -3.11 10.08 5.28
C SER A 349 -3.09 9.20 4.02
N ALA A 350 -3.71 9.65 2.93
CA ALA A 350 -3.65 8.96 1.64
C ALA A 350 -2.22 8.93 1.09
N LEU A 351 -1.48 10.03 1.22
CA LEU A 351 -0.08 10.14 0.82
C LEU A 351 0.81 9.15 1.57
N LEU A 352 0.62 8.99 2.89
CA LEU A 352 1.37 8.03 3.69
C LEU A 352 1.05 6.56 3.33
N ALA A 353 -0.21 6.26 2.96
CA ALA A 353 -0.57 4.94 2.46
C ALA A 353 0.12 4.63 1.12
N ALA A 354 0.11 5.60 0.21
CA ALA A 354 0.79 5.49 -1.07
C ALA A 354 2.31 5.37 -0.90
N PHE A 355 2.89 6.09 0.07
CA PHE A 355 4.30 5.99 0.44
C PHE A 355 4.68 4.58 0.90
N ALA A 356 3.91 3.98 1.81
CA ALA A 356 4.18 2.61 2.27
C ALA A 356 4.09 1.59 1.12
N LYS A 357 3.11 1.75 0.21
CA LYS A 357 3.05 0.93 -1.00
C LYS A 357 4.25 1.15 -1.91
N ALA A 358 4.71 2.39 -2.05
CA ALA A 358 5.87 2.73 -2.87
C ALA A 358 7.15 2.06 -2.34
N GLU A 359 7.37 2.07 -1.03
CA GLU A 359 8.52 1.41 -0.40
C GLU A 359 8.52 -0.10 -0.69
N ILE A 360 7.39 -0.78 -0.55
CA ILE A 360 7.24 -2.20 -0.88
C ILE A 360 7.63 -2.44 -2.35
N LEU A 361 7.11 -1.62 -3.26
CA LEU A 361 7.39 -1.77 -4.70
C LEU A 361 8.84 -1.46 -5.07
N VAL A 362 9.52 -0.53 -4.39
CA VAL A 362 10.94 -0.27 -4.64
C VAL A 362 11.78 -1.53 -4.40
N ASP A 363 11.50 -2.26 -3.31
CA ASP A 363 12.17 -3.52 -3.01
C ASP A 363 11.80 -4.60 -4.04
N THR A 364 10.54 -4.67 -4.45
CA THR A 364 10.07 -5.58 -5.53
C THR A 364 10.85 -5.36 -6.83
N GLY A 365 11.03 -4.10 -7.24
CA GLY A 365 11.73 -3.76 -8.48
C GLY A 365 13.18 -4.24 -8.48
N ALA A 366 13.88 -4.10 -7.36
CA ALA A 366 15.25 -4.61 -7.21
C ALA A 366 15.30 -6.14 -7.31
N ASN A 367 14.34 -6.84 -6.69
CA ASN A 367 14.24 -8.30 -6.75
C ASN A 367 13.94 -8.80 -8.17
N LEU A 368 13.04 -8.13 -8.91
CA LEU A 368 12.73 -8.45 -10.31
C LEU A 368 13.95 -8.28 -11.22
N ILE A 369 14.74 -7.22 -11.04
CA ILE A 369 15.99 -7.02 -11.81
C ILE A 369 16.98 -8.16 -11.52
N GLY A 370 17.14 -8.54 -10.24
CA GLY A 370 18.00 -9.67 -9.87
C GLY A 370 17.52 -11.01 -10.42
N ALA A 371 16.21 -11.18 -10.57
CA ALA A 371 15.60 -12.37 -11.15
C ALA A 371 15.65 -12.42 -12.68
N ALA A 372 15.88 -11.30 -13.36
CA ALA A 372 15.97 -11.25 -14.82
C ALA A 372 17.05 -12.21 -15.36
N ASP A 373 18.20 -12.33 -14.67
CA ASP A 373 19.26 -13.29 -15.01
C ASP A 373 18.79 -14.75 -14.93
N GLY A 374 17.89 -15.06 -13.99
CA GLY A 374 17.24 -16.37 -13.87
C GLY A 374 16.29 -16.64 -15.03
N ALA A 375 15.51 -15.63 -15.43
CA ALA A 375 14.66 -15.71 -16.62
C ALA A 375 15.49 -15.94 -17.89
N VAL A 376 16.62 -15.23 -18.06
CA VAL A 376 17.55 -15.44 -19.18
C VAL A 376 18.06 -16.88 -19.23
N LYS A 377 18.45 -17.45 -18.08
CA LYS A 377 18.90 -18.84 -17.99
C LYS A 377 17.80 -19.82 -18.36
N GLY A 378 16.58 -19.63 -17.85
CA GLY A 378 15.43 -20.46 -18.22
C GLY A 378 15.11 -20.43 -19.73
N VAL A 379 15.37 -19.30 -20.39
CA VAL A 379 15.26 -19.16 -21.84
C VAL A 379 16.37 -19.95 -22.57
N VAL A 380 17.62 -19.84 -22.12
CA VAL A 380 18.78 -20.56 -22.70
C VAL A 380 18.66 -22.07 -22.51
N ASP A 381 18.20 -22.53 -21.35
CA ASP A 381 18.01 -23.96 -21.08
C ASP A 381 16.90 -24.54 -21.96
N ASN A 382 15.80 -23.80 -22.20
CA ASN A 382 14.74 -24.19 -23.14
C ASN A 382 15.22 -24.27 -24.60
N LEU A 383 16.08 -23.34 -25.03
CA LEU A 383 16.72 -23.38 -26.36
C LEU A 383 17.61 -24.63 -26.51
N SER A 384 18.22 -25.10 -25.42
CA SER A 384 19.10 -26.28 -25.44
C SER A 384 18.35 -27.62 -25.33
N ALA A 385 17.16 -27.62 -24.71
CA ALA A 385 16.42 -28.82 -24.36
C ALA A 385 15.21 -29.11 -25.28
N SER A 386 14.65 -28.11 -25.96
CA SER A 386 13.43 -28.29 -26.75
C SER A 386 13.70 -28.72 -28.19
N ALA A 387 13.10 -29.83 -28.62
CA ALA A 387 12.91 -30.15 -30.04
C ALA A 387 11.72 -29.40 -30.66
N ASP A 388 11.03 -28.57 -29.86
CA ASP A 388 9.87 -27.79 -30.25
C ASP A 388 10.31 -26.43 -30.81
N LEU A 389 10.13 -26.28 -32.12
CA LEU A 389 10.50 -25.08 -32.86
C LEU A 389 9.77 -23.82 -32.36
N LYS A 390 8.55 -23.97 -31.84
CA LYS A 390 7.77 -22.84 -31.33
C LYS A 390 8.32 -22.36 -29.99
N ALA A 391 8.70 -23.28 -29.10
CA ALA A 391 9.38 -22.93 -27.85
C ALA A 391 10.73 -22.23 -28.10
N SER A 392 11.51 -22.71 -29.07
CA SER A 392 12.79 -22.09 -29.46
C SER A 392 12.64 -20.68 -30.03
N ILE A 393 11.61 -20.44 -30.85
CA ILE A 393 11.34 -19.10 -31.40
C ILE A 393 10.82 -18.15 -30.31
N GLY A 394 9.91 -18.63 -29.45
CA GLY A 394 9.40 -17.87 -28.32
C GLY A 394 10.49 -17.47 -27.32
N ALA A 395 11.43 -18.38 -27.07
CA ALA A 395 12.65 -18.10 -26.30
C ALA A 395 13.49 -16.98 -26.95
N GLY A 396 13.66 -17.00 -28.27
CA GLY A 396 14.32 -15.92 -29.02
C GLY A 396 13.63 -14.55 -28.84
N CYS A 397 12.28 -14.53 -28.90
CA CYS A 397 11.50 -13.33 -28.67
C CYS A 397 11.66 -12.80 -27.24
N ALA A 398 11.66 -13.70 -26.24
CA ALA A 398 11.90 -13.32 -24.85
C ALA A 398 13.28 -12.68 -24.66
N LEU A 399 14.34 -13.23 -25.27
CA LEU A 399 15.69 -12.66 -25.19
C LEU A 399 15.75 -11.23 -25.75
N ALA A 400 15.04 -10.97 -26.85
CA ALA A 400 14.99 -9.65 -27.47
C ALA A 400 14.31 -8.61 -26.56
N GLU A 401 13.39 -9.03 -25.68
CA GLU A 401 12.62 -8.16 -24.79
C GLU A 401 13.28 -7.92 -23.42
N LEU A 402 14.32 -8.65 -23.07
CA LEU A 402 15.01 -8.47 -21.78
C LEU A 402 15.57 -7.05 -21.54
N PRO A 403 16.15 -6.35 -22.54
CA PRO A 403 16.56 -4.96 -22.35
C PRO A 403 15.38 -4.06 -21.99
N ASN A 404 14.21 -4.32 -22.59
CA ASN A 404 12.98 -3.57 -22.33
C ASN A 404 12.45 -3.81 -20.92
N VAL A 405 12.65 -5.01 -20.34
CA VAL A 405 12.31 -5.30 -18.94
C VAL A 405 13.09 -4.39 -17.99
N ALA A 406 14.41 -4.27 -18.20
CA ALA A 406 15.23 -3.38 -17.37
C ALA A 406 14.80 -1.92 -17.52
N THR A 407 14.48 -1.47 -18.74
CA THR A 407 13.94 -0.12 -18.97
C THR A 407 12.61 0.09 -18.25
N ALA A 408 11.69 -0.88 -18.33
CA ALA A 408 10.37 -0.80 -17.73
C ALA A 408 10.46 -0.73 -16.20
N ILE A 409 11.24 -1.62 -15.57
CA ILE A 409 11.41 -1.64 -14.11
C ILE A 409 12.13 -0.38 -13.63
N ASN A 410 13.22 0.04 -14.28
CA ASN A 410 13.97 1.22 -13.85
C ASN A 410 13.15 2.51 -14.01
N GLY A 411 12.36 2.64 -15.07
CA GLY A 411 11.46 3.78 -15.25
C GLY A 411 10.41 3.86 -14.14
N ALA A 412 9.76 2.75 -13.84
CA ALA A 412 8.77 2.64 -12.77
C ALA A 412 9.38 2.89 -11.39
N ALA A 413 10.54 2.27 -11.09
CA ALA A 413 11.25 2.45 -9.83
C ALA A 413 11.75 3.90 -9.65
N GLY A 414 12.21 4.55 -10.72
CA GLY A 414 12.58 5.98 -10.71
C GLY A 414 11.40 6.86 -10.31
N GLY A 415 10.22 6.65 -10.91
CA GLY A 415 9.01 7.39 -10.56
C GLY A 415 8.56 7.16 -9.11
N LEU A 416 8.73 5.94 -8.57
CA LEU A 416 8.49 5.65 -7.15
C LEU A 416 9.48 6.38 -6.24
N GLN A 417 10.78 6.38 -6.56
CA GLN A 417 11.81 7.06 -5.77
C GLN A 417 11.60 8.58 -5.71
N GLU A 418 11.20 9.19 -6.83
CA GLU A 418 10.81 10.60 -6.88
C GLU A 418 9.58 10.86 -6.01
N SER A 419 8.59 9.97 -6.06
CA SER A 419 7.39 10.05 -5.23
C SER A 419 7.73 9.97 -3.74
N VAL A 420 8.55 8.99 -3.33
CA VAL A 420 9.06 8.81 -1.96
C VAL A 420 9.78 10.07 -1.49
N SER A 421 10.67 10.62 -2.33
CA SER A 421 11.41 11.85 -2.00
C SER A 421 10.48 13.04 -1.79
N ALA A 422 9.46 13.20 -2.64
CA ALA A 422 8.46 14.25 -2.48
C ALA A 422 7.68 14.11 -1.17
N VAL A 423 7.29 12.89 -0.77
CA VAL A 423 6.61 12.68 0.52
C VAL A 423 7.51 13.04 1.70
N VAL A 424 8.78 12.64 1.67
CA VAL A 424 9.76 12.98 2.72
C VAL A 424 9.95 14.50 2.86
N GLU A 425 9.96 15.23 1.74
CA GLU A 425 10.00 16.70 1.78
C GLU A 425 8.79 17.31 2.50
N ILE A 426 7.58 16.79 2.24
CA ILE A 426 6.35 17.25 2.90
C ILE A 426 6.33 16.85 4.38
N GLN A 427 6.80 15.65 4.73
CA GLN A 427 6.94 15.21 6.13
C GLN A 427 7.84 16.16 6.94
N GLY A 428 8.93 16.63 6.33
CA GLY A 428 9.83 17.61 6.95
C GLY A 428 9.17 18.96 7.27
N ALA A 429 8.09 19.33 6.58
CA ALA A 429 7.33 20.56 6.86
C ALA A 429 6.44 20.45 8.11
N VAL A 430 6.05 19.23 8.49
CA VAL A 430 5.09 18.95 9.57
C VAL A 430 5.73 18.27 10.79
N GLY A 431 7.06 18.31 10.86
CA GLY A 431 7.83 17.85 12.02
C GLY A 431 7.77 16.34 12.24
N MET A 432 7.64 15.56 11.15
CA MET A 432 7.71 14.09 11.17
C MET A 432 9.10 13.56 10.87
#